data_AF-A0A961F853-F1
#
_entry.id   AF-A0A961F853-F1
#
_cell.length_a   1.000
_cell.length_b   1.000
_cell.length_c   1.000
_cell.angle_alpha   90.00
_cell.angle_beta   90.00
_cell.angle_gamma   90.00
#
_symmetry.space_group_name_H-M   'P 1'
#
loop_
_entity.id
_entity.type
_entity.pdbx_description
1 polymer ?
#
loop_
_entity_poly.entity_id
_entity_poly.type
_entity_poly.pdbx_seq_one_letter_code
_entity_poly.pdbx_strand_id
1 'polypeptide(L)'
;MASRSINNILRISPRFLRSAQLERDFRDPEALGGYVLTHDTRINLSRLLKGTRSISGQRSWRVTGDFGSGKSSFALLLANLLSPNSSELPKHLR
;
A
#
# COMPACT_ATOMS: atom_id res chain seq x y z
N MET A 1 27.95 -29.03 1.61
CA MET A 1 27.24 -27.74 1.45
C MET A 1 26.84 -27.26 2.83
N ALA A 2 27.37 -26.13 3.31
CA ALA A 2 27.03 -25.61 4.64
C ALA A 2 25.55 -25.23 4.70
N SER A 3 24.81 -25.74 5.70
CA SER A 3 23.40 -25.39 5.91
C SER A 3 23.30 -23.93 6.36
N ARG A 4 22.80 -23.06 5.49
CA ARG A 4 22.45 -21.69 5.88
C ARG A 4 21.18 -21.74 6.72
N SER A 5 21.22 -21.14 7.91
CA SER A 5 20.03 -20.94 8.74
C SER A 5 18.99 -20.11 7.98
N ILE A 6 17.71 -20.48 8.08
CA ILE A 6 16.58 -19.79 7.44
C ILE A 6 16.56 -18.30 7.82
N ASN A 7 16.93 -17.97 9.05
CA ASN A 7 16.97 -16.58 9.52
C ASN A 7 18.04 -15.72 8.79
N ASN A 8 19.04 -16.35 8.17
CA ASN A 8 20.05 -15.65 7.38
C ASN A 8 19.57 -15.31 5.96
N ILE A 9 18.46 -15.90 5.51
CA ILE A 9 17.93 -15.71 4.15
C ILE A 9 16.52 -15.11 4.14
N LEU A 10 15.78 -15.20 5.24
CA LEU A 10 14.41 -14.75 5.34
C LEU A 10 14.28 -13.67 6.43
N ARG A 11 14.02 -12.43 5.99
CA ARG A 11 13.69 -11.32 6.89
C ARG A 11 12.19 -11.10 6.91
N ILE A 12 11.57 -11.31 8.07
CA ILE A 12 10.15 -11.04 8.28
C ILE A 12 9.96 -9.55 8.56
N SER A 13 9.06 -8.89 7.83
CA SER A 13 8.64 -7.52 8.16
C SER A 13 7.49 -7.56 9.16
N PRO A 14 7.68 -7.15 10.43
CA PRO A 14 6.68 -7.33 11.49
C PRO A 14 5.47 -6.38 11.38
N ARG A 15 5.50 -5.44 10.45
CA ARG A 15 4.64 -4.25 10.48
C ARG A 15 3.18 -4.50 10.13
N PHE A 16 2.85 -5.65 9.54
CA PHE A 16 1.47 -6.02 9.20
C PHE A 16 0.64 -6.56 10.36
N LEU A 17 1.20 -6.62 11.57
CA LEU A 17 0.49 -7.11 12.76
C LEU A 17 -0.36 -6.04 13.45
N ARG A 18 -0.33 -4.78 12.99
CA ARG A 18 -1.14 -3.68 13.58
C ARG A 18 -2.20 -3.18 12.60
N SER A 19 -3.35 -2.76 13.14
CA SER A 19 -4.40 -2.08 12.36
C SER A 19 -3.90 -0.74 11.80
N ALA A 20 -4.12 -0.51 10.51
CA ALA A 20 -3.84 0.76 9.86
C ALA A 20 -4.89 1.82 10.24
N GLN A 21 -4.43 3.02 10.59
CA GLN A 21 -5.25 4.20 10.88
C GLN A 21 -4.85 5.33 9.94
N LEU A 22 -5.74 5.69 9.01
CA LEU A 22 -5.40 6.54 7.86
C LEU A 22 -4.81 7.89 8.26
N GLU A 23 -5.46 8.63 9.16
CA GLU A 23 -5.01 9.99 9.51
C GLU A 23 -3.63 10.01 10.17
N ARG A 24 -3.41 9.08 11.12
CA ARG A 24 -2.14 8.95 11.83
C ARG A 24 -1.05 8.46 10.89
N ASP A 25 -1.35 7.40 10.14
CA ASP A 25 -0.35 6.68 9.37
C ASP A 25 -0.01 7.40 8.06
N PHE A 26 -0.86 8.31 7.56
CA PHE A 26 -0.58 9.15 6.40
C PHE A 26 0.61 10.09 6.60
N ARG A 27 0.88 10.47 7.85
CA ARG A 27 2.02 11.34 8.22
C ARG A 27 3.24 10.55 8.70
N ASP A 28 3.14 9.23 8.76
CA ASP A 28 4.25 8.35 9.16
C ASP A 28 4.96 7.87 7.89
N PRO A 29 6.17 8.38 7.56
CA PRO A 29 6.89 8.03 6.32
C PRO A 29 7.23 6.54 6.27
N GLU A 30 7.27 5.91 7.44
CA GLU A 30 7.59 4.52 7.59
C GLU A 30 6.34 3.66 7.36
N ALA A 31 5.11 4.20 7.41
CA ALA A 31 3.86 3.43 7.47
C ALA A 31 3.67 2.41 6.33
N LEU A 32 4.24 2.70 5.15
CA LEU A 32 4.21 1.83 3.97
C LEU A 32 5.51 1.02 3.76
N GLY A 33 6.49 1.10 4.66
CA GLY A 33 7.81 0.48 4.52
C GLY A 33 7.80 -1.05 4.33
N GLY A 34 6.73 -1.72 4.79
CA GLY A 34 6.52 -3.14 4.55
C GLY A 34 5.56 -3.48 3.42
N TYR A 35 4.85 -2.49 2.85
CA TYR A 35 3.76 -2.71 1.90
C TYR A 35 4.23 -3.50 0.67
N VAL A 36 3.49 -4.55 0.32
CA VAL A 36 3.78 -5.40 -0.85
C VAL A 36 2.79 -5.07 -1.96
N LEU A 37 3.31 -4.61 -3.10
CA LEU A 37 2.50 -4.38 -4.30
C LEU A 37 2.13 -5.71 -4.95
N THR A 38 0.89 -6.15 -4.73
CA THR A 38 0.33 -7.34 -5.36
C THR A 38 -0.22 -7.05 -6.75
N HIS A 39 -0.54 -8.10 -7.51
CA HIS A 39 -1.21 -7.97 -8.80
C HIS A 39 -2.56 -7.25 -8.68
N ASP A 40 -3.38 -7.63 -7.68
CA ASP A 40 -4.68 -7.02 -7.44
C ASP A 40 -4.57 -5.55 -7.06
N THR A 41 -3.58 -5.17 -6.25
CA THR A 41 -3.32 -3.75 -5.93
C THR A 41 -3.08 -2.94 -7.20
N ARG A 42 -2.28 -3.47 -8.14
CA ARG A 42 -1.99 -2.78 -9.42
C ARG A 42 -3.25 -2.61 -10.28
N ILE A 43 -4.07 -3.66 -10.38
CA ILE A 43 -5.33 -3.60 -11.13
C ILE A 43 -6.29 -2.58 -10.51
N ASN A 44 -6.47 -2.63 -9.19
CA ASN A 44 -7.39 -1.75 -8.48
C ASN A 44 -6.94 -0.30 -8.55
N LEU A 45 -5.64 -0.03 -8.40
CA LEU A 45 -5.07 1.30 -8.55
C LEU A 45 -5.29 1.84 -9.98
N SER A 46 -5.00 1.04 -11.01
CA SER A 46 -5.23 1.41 -12.41
C SER A 46 -6.70 1.76 -12.70
N ARG A 47 -7.64 0.95 -12.18
CA ARG A 47 -9.08 1.24 -12.30
C ARG A 47 -9.48 2.53 -11.62
N LEU A 48 -8.99 2.77 -10.40
CA LEU A 48 -9.30 3.98 -9.64
C LEU A 48 -8.72 5.23 -10.32
N LEU A 49 -7.46 5.19 -10.76
CA LEU A 49 -6.80 6.31 -11.44
C LEU A 49 -7.45 6.67 -12.80
N LYS A 50 -8.19 5.76 -13.44
CA LYS A 50 -9.00 6.14 -14.62
C LYS A 50 -10.11 7.12 -14.25
N GLY A 51 -10.63 7.05 -13.03
CA GLY A 51 -11.68 7.96 -12.55
C GLY A 51 -11.19 9.31 -12.03
N THR A 52 -9.88 9.50 -11.85
CA THR A 52 -9.30 10.81 -11.52
C THR A 52 -9.13 11.72 -12.75
N ARG A 53 -9.33 11.19 -13.96
CA ARG A 53 -9.30 11.99 -15.21
C ARG A 53 -10.44 13.00 -15.23
N SER A 54 -10.17 14.21 -15.74
CA SER A 54 -11.13 15.32 -15.80
C SER A 54 -12.48 14.95 -16.45
N ILE A 55 -12.44 14.14 -17.51
CA ILE A 55 -13.63 13.70 -18.27
C ILE A 55 -14.35 12.48 -17.66
N SER A 56 -13.87 11.91 -16.56
CA SER A 56 -14.42 10.66 -16.05
C SER A 56 -15.70 10.86 -15.23
N GLY A 57 -16.69 10.01 -15.49
CA GLY A 57 -17.88 9.84 -14.65
C GLY A 57 -17.70 8.86 -13.48
N GLN A 58 -16.58 8.11 -13.43
CA GLN A 58 -16.32 7.12 -12.38
C GLN A 58 -15.64 7.76 -11.16
N ARG A 59 -16.39 8.56 -10.40
CA ARG A 59 -15.83 9.38 -9.28
C ARG A 59 -16.13 8.86 -7.88
N SER A 60 -16.79 7.72 -7.77
CA SER A 60 -17.08 7.06 -6.50
C SER A 60 -16.66 5.60 -6.59
N TRP A 61 -16.04 5.11 -5.53
CA TRP A 61 -15.53 3.75 -5.44
C TRP A 61 -15.84 3.16 -4.09
N ARG A 62 -16.00 1.83 -4.09
CA ARG A 62 -16.05 1.03 -2.87
C ARG A 62 -14.90 0.04 -2.91
N VAL A 63 -14.11 -0.02 -1.84
CA VAL A 63 -13.06 -1.03 -1.65
C VAL A 63 -13.58 -2.06 -0.66
N THR A 64 -13.82 -3.29 -1.13
CA THR A 64 -14.37 -4.40 -0.33
C THR A 64 -13.35 -5.52 -0.17
N GLY A 65 -13.51 -6.32 0.87
CA GLY A 65 -12.64 -7.46 1.20
C GLY A 65 -12.71 -7.78 2.69
N ASP A 66 -12.29 -8.98 3.06
CA ASP A 66 -12.36 -9.49 4.45
C ASP A 66 -11.46 -8.71 5.41
N PHE A 67 -11.60 -8.95 6.72
CA PHE A 67 -10.66 -8.40 7.69
C PHE A 67 -9.23 -8.87 7.38
N GLY A 68 -8.25 -7.96 7.49
CA GLY A 68 -6.85 -8.29 7.16
C GLY A 68 -6.49 -8.27 5.67
N SER A 69 -7.45 -8.13 4.74
CA SER A 69 -7.17 -8.07 3.28
C SER A 69 -6.43 -6.81 2.79
N GLY A 70 -6.06 -5.90 3.69
CA GLY A 70 -5.24 -4.74 3.35
C GLY A 70 -5.98 -3.52 2.77
N LYS A 71 -7.32 -3.44 2.88
CA LYS A 71 -8.13 -2.30 2.39
C LYS A 71 -7.63 -0.93 2.88
N SER A 72 -7.42 -0.79 4.19
CA SER A 72 -6.93 0.47 4.78
C SER A 72 -5.49 0.77 4.34
N SER A 73 -4.64 -0.26 4.21
CA SER A 73 -3.29 -0.10 3.71
C SER A 73 -3.26 0.31 2.22
N PHE A 74 -4.19 -0.20 1.41
CA PHE A 74 -4.39 0.24 0.03
C PHE A 74 -4.82 1.72 -0.05
N ALA A 75 -5.77 2.14 0.80
CA ALA A 75 -6.17 3.53 0.89
C ALA A 75 -5.01 4.44 1.32
N LEU A 76 -4.16 3.98 2.25
CA LEU A 76 -2.96 4.70 2.67
C LEU A 76 -1.94 4.85 1.54
N LEU A 77 -1.70 3.78 0.76
CA LEU A 77 -0.88 3.83 -0.44
C LEU A 77 -1.43 4.86 -1.45
N LEU A 78 -2.72 4.79 -1.72
CA LEU A 78 -3.39 5.71 -2.66
C LEU A 78 -3.27 7.17 -2.21
N ALA A 79 -3.50 7.44 -0.92
CA ALA A 79 -3.38 8.79 -0.37
C ALA A 79 -1.96 9.34 -0.55
N ASN A 80 -0.93 8.53 -0.29
CA ASN A 80 0.47 8.92 -0.49
C ASN A 80 0.82 9.13 -1.97
N LEU A 81 0.30 8.31 -2.88
CA LEU A 81 0.51 8.46 -4.33
C LEU A 81 -0.11 9.73 -4.90
N LEU A 82 -1.27 10.13 -4.39
CA LEU A 82 -1.99 11.33 -4.83
C LEU A 82 -1.59 12.59 -4.04
N SER A 83 -0.72 12.45 -3.04
CA SER A 83 -0.18 13.56 -2.28
C SER A 83 0.82 14.37 -3.11
N PRO A 84 0.88 15.71 -2.97
CA PRO A 84 1.91 16.53 -3.62
C PRO A 84 3.34 16.12 -3.24
N ASN A 85 3.52 15.51 -2.06
CA ASN A 85 4.81 15.11 -1.50
C ASN A 85 5.09 13.61 -1.69
N SER A 86 4.84 13.07 -2.89
CA SER A 86 5.05 11.65 -3.20
C SER A 86 6.50 11.16 -2.99
N SER A 87 7.45 12.08 -2.80
CA SER A 87 8.82 11.80 -2.37
C SER A 87 8.92 11.07 -1.02
N GLU A 88 7.86 11.01 -0.21
CA GLU A 88 7.86 10.26 1.06
C GLU A 88 7.55 8.75 0.87
N LEU A 89 7.22 8.30 -0.34
CA LEU A 89 7.02 6.88 -0.60
C LEU A 89 8.32 6.07 -0.41
N PRO A 90 8.25 4.91 0.28
CA PRO A 90 9.35 3.96 0.33
C PRO A 90 9.88 3.64 -1.06
N LYS A 91 11.22 3.52 -1.19
CA LYS A 91 11.89 3.37 -2.49
C LYS A 91 11.38 2.20 -3.33
N HIS A 92 10.91 1.11 -2.70
CA HIS A 92 10.37 -0.06 -3.40
C HIS A 92 8.94 0.11 -3.93
N LEU A 93 8.27 1.21 -3.57
CA LEU A 93 6.94 1.59 -4.05
C LEU A 93 6.96 2.77 -5.04
N ARG A 94 8.12 3.39 -5.24
CA ARG A 94 8.32 4.43 -6.25
C ARG A 94 8.38 3.84 -7.66
#